data_AF-A0A0F7F9G5-F1
#
_entry.id   AF-A0A0F7F9G5-F1
#
_cell.length_a   1.000
_cell.length_b   1.000
_cell.length_c   1.000
_cell.angle_alpha   90.00
_cell.angle_beta   90.00
_cell.angle_gamma   90.00
#
_symmetry.space_group_name_H-M   'P 1'
#
loop_
_entity.id
_entity.type
_entity.pdbx_description
1 polymer ?
#
loop_
_entity_poly.entity_id
_entity_poly.type
_entity_poly.pdbx_seq_one_letter_code
_entity_poly.pdbx_strand_id
1 'polypeptide(L)'
;MTKETFLTKQNEELTERFLYEAGIYKTIGKEHEFLFKIDQALKKLEPMGADIIYRKYLSPEADYIRHQTIYKEVGLSSAMYRKHRLQALTMLAVELEIIQFNDDTGPVLKMGDH
;
A
#
# COMPACT_ATOMS: atom_id res chain seq x y z
N MET A 1 7.55 -14.95 -18.51
CA MET A 1 7.89 -13.75 -17.73
C MET A 1 6.68 -12.82 -17.77
N THR A 2 5.81 -12.88 -16.77
CA THR A 2 4.80 -11.85 -16.56
C THR A 2 5.56 -10.55 -16.29
N LYS A 3 5.31 -9.49 -17.08
CA LYS A 3 5.82 -8.15 -16.75
C LYS A 3 5.36 -7.85 -15.33
N GLU A 4 6.28 -7.59 -14.40
CA GLU A 4 5.92 -7.05 -13.09
C GLU A 4 5.27 -5.69 -13.35
N THR A 5 3.94 -5.65 -13.44
CA THR A 5 3.21 -4.43 -13.74
C THR A 5 3.08 -3.65 -12.44
N PHE A 6 4.04 -2.76 -12.18
CA PHE A 6 4.01 -1.88 -11.03
C PHE A 6 3.01 -0.73 -11.23
N LEU A 7 2.58 -0.13 -10.12
CA LEU A 7 1.81 1.12 -10.15
C LEU A 7 2.52 2.19 -10.97
N THR A 8 1.73 2.97 -11.72
CA THR A 8 2.19 4.29 -12.19
C THR A 8 2.43 5.19 -10.98
N LYS A 9 3.24 6.24 -11.14
CA LYS A 9 3.48 7.20 -10.05
C LYS A 9 2.18 7.81 -9.50
N GLN A 10 1.23 8.10 -10.38
CA GLN A 10 -0.08 8.63 -9.99
C GLN A 10 -0.88 7.62 -9.14
N ASN A 11 -0.90 6.34 -9.53
CA ASN A 11 -1.62 5.32 -8.78
C ASN A 11 -0.95 5.03 -7.43
N GLU A 12 0.38 5.11 -7.39
CA GLU A 12 1.16 5.04 -6.15
C GLU A 12 0.75 6.16 -5.19
N GLU A 13 0.79 7.42 -5.64
CA GLU A 13 0.40 8.58 -4.82
C GLU A 13 -1.06 8.49 -4.31
N LEU A 14 -1.99 7.99 -5.12
CA LEU A 14 -3.38 7.77 -4.72
C LEU A 14 -3.51 6.67 -3.66
N THR A 15 -2.83 5.54 -3.86
CA THR A 15 -2.81 4.43 -2.90
C THR A 15 -2.20 4.88 -1.56
N GLU A 16 -1.14 5.68 -1.60
CA GLU A 16 -0.52 6.23 -0.39
C GLU A 16 -1.44 7.17 0.39
N ARG A 17 -2.14 8.09 -0.31
CA ARG A 17 -3.12 8.98 0.33
C ARG A 17 -4.24 8.19 1.00
N PHE A 18 -4.76 7.19 0.30
CA PHE A 18 -5.82 6.33 0.81
C PHE A 18 -5.39 5.56 2.06
N LEU A 19 -4.17 5.00 2.07
CA LEU A 19 -3.62 4.33 3.25
C LEU A 19 -3.35 5.30 4.40
N TYR A 20 -2.93 6.53 4.10
CA TYR A 20 -2.73 7.57 5.11
C TYR A 20 -4.03 7.96 5.82
N GLU A 21 -5.12 8.18 5.06
CA GLU A 21 -6.45 8.43 5.62
C GLU A 21 -6.93 7.26 6.50
N ALA A 22 -6.67 6.03 6.07
CA ALA A 22 -6.95 4.84 6.87
C ALA A 22 -6.14 4.80 8.18
N GLY A 23 -4.86 5.16 8.14
CA GLY A 23 -4.00 5.28 9.32
C GLY A 23 -4.56 6.28 10.34
N ILE A 24 -5.08 7.42 9.87
CA ILE A 24 -5.76 8.40 10.72
C ILE A 24 -6.99 7.78 11.38
N TYR A 25 -7.89 7.14 10.60
CA TYR A 25 -9.09 6.52 11.15
C TYR A 25 -8.78 5.43 12.18
N LYS A 26 -7.74 4.63 11.93
CA LYS A 26 -7.25 3.60 12.86
C LYS A 26 -6.73 4.22 14.16
N THR A 27 -6.00 5.33 14.07
CA THR A 27 -5.43 6.04 15.23
C THR A 27 -6.50 6.63 16.14
N ILE A 28 -7.56 7.20 15.57
CA ILE A 28 -8.67 7.80 16.35
C ILE A 28 -9.71 6.77 16.81
N GLY A 29 -9.47 5.47 16.59
CA GLY A 29 -10.34 4.38 17.04
C GLY A 29 -11.70 4.33 16.37
N LYS A 30 -11.85 4.90 15.16
CA LYS A 30 -13.09 4.78 14.40
C LYS A 30 -13.15 3.41 13.73
N GLU A 31 -14.14 2.61 14.12
CA GLU A 31 -14.46 1.40 13.38
C GLU A 31 -15.10 1.79 12.04
N HIS A 32 -14.50 1.32 10.95
CA HIS A 32 -15.01 1.53 9.61
C HIS A 32 -14.90 0.21 8.85
N GLU A 33 -15.96 -0.18 8.13
CA GLU A 33 -15.96 -1.37 7.24
C GLU A 33 -14.74 -1.37 6.28
N PHE A 34 -14.29 -0.18 5.91
CA PHE A 34 -13.11 0.04 5.10
C PHE A 34 -11.80 -0.40 5.77
N LEU A 35 -11.61 -0.12 7.07
CA LEU A 35 -10.42 -0.57 7.80
C LEU A 35 -10.36 -2.09 7.87
N PHE A 36 -11.53 -2.74 7.99
CA PHE A 36 -11.60 -4.20 7.91
C PHE A 36 -11.15 -4.71 6.53
N LYS A 37 -11.57 -4.06 5.43
CA LYS A 37 -11.11 -4.42 4.08
C LYS A 37 -9.60 -4.28 3.93
N ILE A 38 -8.99 -3.21 4.48
CA ILE A 38 -7.53 -3.05 4.49
C ILE A 38 -6.86 -4.17 5.29
N ASP A 39 -7.33 -4.45 6.50
CA ASP A 39 -6.73 -5.50 7.33
C ASP A 39 -6.83 -6.88 6.66
N GLN A 40 -7.90 -7.15 5.90
CA GLN A 40 -8.00 -8.37 5.08
C GLN A 40 -7.06 -8.35 3.89
N ALA A 41 -6.91 -7.21 3.19
CA ALA A 41 -5.99 -7.08 2.06
C ALA A 41 -4.53 -7.24 2.49
N LEU A 42 -4.13 -6.67 3.64
CA LEU A 42 -2.79 -6.82 4.21
C LEU A 42 -2.42 -8.28 4.47
N LYS A 43 -3.38 -9.11 4.90
CA LYS A 43 -3.15 -10.54 5.17
C LYS A 43 -2.82 -11.34 3.90
N LYS A 44 -3.14 -10.82 2.71
CA LYS A 44 -2.82 -11.45 1.42
C LYS A 44 -1.43 -11.08 0.91
N LEU A 45 -0.78 -10.09 1.52
CA LEU A 45 0.56 -9.67 1.13
C LEU A 45 1.62 -10.65 1.65
N GLU A 46 2.76 -10.67 0.97
CA GLU A 46 3.97 -11.26 1.52
C GLU A 46 4.39 -10.53 2.82
N PRO A 47 4.90 -11.23 3.84
CA PRO A 47 5.13 -10.66 5.17
C PRO A 47 5.96 -9.37 5.22
N MET A 48 7.05 -9.29 4.45
CA MET A 48 7.88 -8.09 4.39
C MET A 48 7.12 -6.90 3.79
N GLY A 49 6.37 -7.14 2.72
CA GLY A 49 5.47 -6.14 2.13
C GLY A 49 4.43 -5.63 3.15
N ALA A 50 3.77 -6.54 3.87
CA ALA A 50 2.78 -6.18 4.88
C ALA A 50 3.38 -5.33 6.02
N ASP A 51 4.55 -5.72 6.55
CA ASP A 51 5.24 -5.00 7.62
C ASP A 51 5.64 -3.58 7.17
N ILE A 52 6.16 -3.45 5.95
CA ILE A 52 6.51 -2.15 5.36
C ILE A 52 5.28 -1.25 5.26
N ILE A 53 4.16 -1.76 4.73
CA ILE A 53 2.94 -0.95 4.59
C ILE A 53 2.41 -0.53 5.96
N TYR A 54 2.34 -1.47 6.90
CA TYR A 54 1.83 -1.19 8.23
C TYR A 54 2.63 -0.07 8.91
N ARG A 55 3.96 -0.22 9.01
CA ARG A 55 4.84 0.77 9.68
C ARG A 55 4.84 2.13 8.99
N LYS A 56 4.73 2.17 7.66
CA LYS A 56 4.88 3.43 6.94
C LYS A 56 3.59 4.23 6.84
N TYR A 57 2.44 3.55 6.85
CA TYR A 57 1.16 4.18 6.50
C TYR A 57 0.04 3.97 7.53
N LEU A 58 0.07 2.90 8.33
CA LEU A 58 -1.08 2.49 9.15
C LEU A 58 -0.79 2.46 10.66
N SER A 59 0.48 2.47 11.07
CA SER A 59 0.85 2.59 12.47
C SER A 59 0.57 4.00 12.99
N PRO A 60 0.25 4.17 14.29
CA PRO A 60 0.08 5.49 14.90
C PRO A 60 1.28 6.44 14.70
N GLU A 61 2.49 5.88 14.55
CA GLU A 61 3.73 6.64 14.37
C GLU A 61 4.11 6.86 12.90
N ALA A 62 3.24 6.49 11.94
CA ALA A 62 3.53 6.47 10.50
C ALA A 62 4.10 7.81 9.97
N ASP A 63 3.59 8.93 10.48
CA ASP A 63 3.97 10.30 10.09
C ASP A 63 5.40 10.65 10.50
N TYR A 64 5.89 10.05 11.58
CA TYR A 64 7.21 10.32 12.14
C TYR A 64 8.27 9.34 11.62
N ILE A 65 7.84 8.18 11.10
CA ILE A 65 8.73 7.14 10.59
C ILE A 65 9.12 7.44 9.14
N ARG A 66 10.40 7.71 8.92
CA ARG A 66 10.99 7.87 7.58
C ARG A 66 11.21 6.51 6.93
N HIS A 67 11.09 6.42 5.60
CA HIS A 67 11.42 5.21 4.84
C HIS A 67 12.84 4.68 5.16
N GLN A 68 13.81 5.59 5.38
CA GLN A 68 15.17 5.22 5.76
C GLN A 68 15.26 4.49 7.10
N THR A 69 14.43 4.86 8.06
CA THR A 69 14.37 4.18 9.34
C THR A 69 13.88 2.75 9.14
N ILE A 70 12.79 2.57 8.38
CA ILE A 70 12.19 1.26 8.13
C ILE A 70 13.18 0.33 7.45
N TYR A 71 13.78 0.71 6.31
CA TYR A 71 14.67 -0.22 5.60
C TYR A 71 15.90 -0.61 6.42
N LYS A 72 16.39 0.27 7.31
CA LYS A 72 17.48 -0.07 8.23
C LYS A 72 17.03 -1.08 9.28
N GLU A 73 15.85 -0.88 9.87
CA GLU A 73 15.29 -1.76 10.90
C GLU A 73 14.97 -3.16 10.36
N VAL A 74 14.46 -3.26 9.13
CA VAL A 74 14.15 -4.56 8.51
C VAL A 74 15.34 -5.18 7.76
N GLY A 75 16.53 -4.58 7.86
CA GLY A 75 17.76 -5.12 7.28
C GLY A 75 17.80 -5.14 5.75
N LEU A 76 17.08 -4.24 5.09
CA LEU A 76 17.02 -4.15 3.63
C LEU A 76 17.88 -3.00 3.09
N SER A 77 18.41 -3.19 1.87
CA SER A 77 18.93 -2.07 1.09
C SER A 77 17.78 -1.16 0.64
N SER A 78 18.07 0.12 0.36
CA SER A 78 17.06 1.06 -0.14
C SER A 78 16.38 0.56 -1.42
N ALA A 79 17.10 -0.16 -2.29
CA ALA A 79 16.55 -0.70 -3.53
C ALA A 79 15.60 -1.88 -3.27
N MET A 80 15.98 -2.80 -2.38
CA MET A 80 15.13 -3.93 -2.00
C MET A 80 13.87 -3.46 -1.26
N TYR A 81 14.02 -2.51 -0.35
CA TYR A 81 12.90 -1.87 0.32
C TYR A 81 11.91 -1.27 -0.67
N ARG A 82 12.42 -0.48 -1.64
CA ARG A 82 11.57 0.12 -2.68
C ARG A 82 10.83 -0.95 -3.48
N LYS A 83 11.49 -2.07 -3.82
CA LYS A 83 10.86 -3.18 -4.53
C LYS A 83 9.71 -3.79 -3.72
N HIS A 84 9.96 -4.23 -2.49
CA HIS A 84 8.91 -4.82 -1.64
C HIS A 84 7.75 -3.85 -1.41
N ARG A 85 8.06 -2.57 -1.15
CA ARG A 85 7.04 -1.53 -0.99
C ARG A 85 6.17 -1.38 -2.24
N LEU A 86 6.77 -1.26 -3.42
CA LEU A 86 6.02 -1.09 -4.66
C LEU A 86 5.19 -2.33 -5.00
N GLN A 87 5.73 -3.53 -4.79
CA GLN A 87 4.97 -4.77 -4.95
C GLN A 87 3.74 -4.80 -4.01
N ALA A 88 3.95 -4.48 -2.73
CA ALA A 88 2.89 -4.45 -1.72
C ALA A 88 1.81 -3.40 -2.03
N LEU A 89 2.21 -2.17 -2.38
CA LEU A 89 1.29 -1.11 -2.79
C LEU A 89 0.48 -1.51 -4.03
N THR A 90 1.14 -2.15 -5.01
CA THR A 90 0.47 -2.63 -6.22
C THR A 90 -0.61 -3.66 -5.88
N MET A 91 -0.27 -4.66 -5.07
CA MET A 91 -1.22 -5.69 -4.65
C MET A 91 -2.38 -5.11 -3.83
N LEU A 92 -2.10 -4.19 -2.90
CA LEU A 92 -3.15 -3.53 -2.13
C LEU A 92 -4.09 -2.73 -3.01
N ALA A 93 -3.56 -1.96 -3.96
CA ALA A 93 -4.37 -1.14 -4.84
C ALA A 93 -5.32 -1.99 -5.70
N VAL A 94 -4.92 -3.20 -6.09
CA VAL A 94 -5.79 -4.17 -6.77
C VAL A 94 -6.83 -4.74 -5.83
N GLU A 95 -6.40 -5.24 -4.66
CA GLU A 95 -7.27 -5.87 -3.67
C GLU A 95 -8.34 -4.92 -3.12
N LEU A 96 -8.03 -3.62 -3.08
CA LEU A 96 -8.92 -2.56 -2.63
C LEU A 96 -9.69 -1.90 -3.80
N GLU A 97 -9.56 -2.44 -5.01
CA GLU A 97 -10.18 -1.94 -6.25
C GLU A 97 -9.90 -0.46 -6.56
N ILE A 98 -8.80 0.09 -6.05
CA ILE A 98 -8.32 1.44 -6.36
C ILE A 98 -7.89 1.51 -7.83
N ILE A 99 -7.30 0.42 -8.31
CA ILE A 99 -6.93 0.21 -9.71
C ILE A 99 -7.51 -1.09 -10.24
N GLN A 100 -7.74 -1.15 -11.54
CA GLN A 100 -8.01 -2.39 -12.27
C GLN A 100 -6.86 -2.66 -13.24
N PHE A 101 -6.35 -3.89 -13.27
CA PHE A 101 -5.45 -4.31 -14.34
C PHE A 101 -6.30 -4.71 -15.55
N ASN A 102 -6.18 -3.94 -16.63
CA ASN A 102 -6.66 -4.38 -17.94
C ASN A 102 -5.51 -5.14 -18.61
N ASP A 103 -5.77 -6.41 -18.98
CA ASP A 103 -4.77 -7.32 -19.56
C ASP A 103 -4.05 -6.75 -20.80
N ASP A 104 -4.66 -5.78 -21.49
CA ASP A 104 -4.11 -5.15 -22.70
C ASP A 104 -3.40 -3.79 -22.47
N THR A 105 -3.61 -3.11 -21.33
CA THR A 105 -3.14 -1.71 -21.15
C THR A 105 -2.48 -1.40 -19.81
N GLY A 106 -2.43 -2.33 -18.85
CA GLY A 106 -1.83 -2.11 -17.54
C GLY A 106 -2.83 -1.55 -16.52
N PRO A 107 -2.36 -0.93 -15.41
CA PRO A 107 -3.24 -0.50 -14.32
C PRO A 107 -3.99 0.78 -14.69
N VAL A 108 -5.31 0.69 -14.79
CA VAL A 108 -6.24 1.79 -15.07
C VAL A 108 -6.95 2.17 -13.77
N LEU A 109 -7.08 3.48 -13.52
CA LEU A 109 -7.85 3.99 -12.37
C LEU A 109 -9.32 3.65 -12.53
N LYS A 110 -9.92 3.08 -11.49
CA LYS A 110 -11.38 2.96 -11.42
C LYS A 110 -11.91 4.33 -10.97
N MET A 111 -12.36 5.16 -11.90
CA MET A 111 -13.13 6.35 -11.53
C MET A 111 -14.45 5.85 -10.95
N GLY A 112 -14.57 5.89 -9.62
CA GLY A 112 -15.85 5.69 -8.97
C GLY A 112 -16.74 6.88 -9.28
N ASP A 113 -17.86 6.63 -9.95
CA ASP A 113 -19.01 7.54 -9.93
C ASP A 113 -19.52 7.59 -8.49
N HIS A 114 -19.14 8.63 -7.75
CA HIS A 114 -19.74 9.01 -6.48
C HIS A 114 -20.75 10.14 -6.70
#